data_AF-D8Q4D9-F1
#
_entry.id   AF-D8Q4D9-F1
#
_cell.length_a   1.000
_cell.length_b   1.000
_cell.length_c   1.000
_cell.angle_alpha   90.00
_cell.angle_beta   90.00
_cell.angle_gamma   90.00
#
_symmetry.space_group_name_H-M   'P 1'
#
loop_
_entity.id
_entity.type
_entity.pdbx_description
1 polymer ?
#
loop_
_entity_poly.entity_id
_entity_poly.type
_entity_poly.pdbx_seq_one_letter_code
_entity_poly.pdbx_strand_id
1 'polypeptide(L)' 'MTVPFPSPVLSLTVDHVRDLQGSDALVGLWHVFTQCKYALRDGERLENISWRLWHRE' A
#
# COMPACT_ATOMS: atom_id res chain seq x y z
N MET A 1 18.32 1.03 -14.36
CA MET A 1 17.49 0.56 -15.48
C MET A 1 16.25 -0.10 -14.89
N THR A 2 15.08 0.51 -15.05
CA THR A 2 13.79 -0.01 -14.56
C THR A 2 13.16 -0.85 -15.66
N VAL A 3 12.94 -2.14 -15.40
CA VAL A 3 12.31 -3.05 -16.36
C VAL A 3 10.78 -2.88 -16.24
N PRO A 4 10.05 -2.55 -17.32
CA PRO A 4 8.61 -2.39 -17.24
C PRO A 4 7.94 -3.76 -17.15
N PHE A 5 7.14 -3.99 -16.11
CA PHE A 5 6.36 -5.21 -15.96
C PHE A 5 5.08 -5.14 -16.80
N PRO A 6 4.73 -6.20 -17.56
CA PRO A 6 3.58 -6.20 -18.47
C PRO A 6 2.22 -6.24 -17.75
N SER A 7 2.21 -6.57 -16.46
CA SER A 7 1.04 -6.61 -15.57
C SER A 7 1.47 -6.18 -14.16
N PRO A 8 0.57 -5.66 -13.31
CA PRO A 8 0.94 -5.31 -11.94
C PRO A 8 1.49 -6.57 -11.25
N VAL A 9 2.74 -6.50 -10.79
CA VAL A 9 3.39 -7.59 -10.05
C VAL A 9 2.65 -7.88 -8.73
N LEU A 10 1.94 -6.88 -8.22
CA LEU A 10 1.09 -6.96 -7.04
C LEU A 10 -0.24 -6.27 -7.35
N SER A 11 -1.35 -7.00 -7.22
CA SER A 11 -2.71 -6.45 -7.31
C SER A 11 -3.35 -6.45 -5.94
N LEU A 12 -3.82 -5.30 -5.48
CA LEU A 12 -4.53 -5.15 -4.21
C LEU A 12 -6.03 -5.24 -4.46
N THR A 13 -6.68 -6.21 -3.84
CA THR A 13 -8.14 -6.30 -3.75
C THR A 13 -8.64 -5.30 -2.71
N VAL A 14 -9.18 -4.18 -3.18
CA VAL A 14 -9.71 -3.09 -2.33
C VAL A 14 -10.80 -3.58 -1.38
N ASP A 15 -11.54 -4.63 -1.77
CA ASP A 15 -12.58 -5.23 -0.94
C ASP A 15 -12.02 -5.76 0.39
N HIS A 16 -10.84 -6.38 0.37
CA HIS A 16 -10.18 -6.88 1.58
C HIS A 16 -9.44 -5.78 2.37
N VAL A 17 -9.16 -4.64 1.76
CA VAL A 17 -8.56 -3.49 2.46
C VAL A 17 -9.57 -2.86 3.43
N ARG A 18 -10.87 -2.97 3.16
CA ARG A 18 -11.93 -2.48 4.06
C ARG A 18 -12.07 -3.33 5.33
N ASP A 19 -11.69 -4.60 5.24
CA ASP A 19 -11.76 -5.54 6.36
C ASP A 19 -10.53 -5.43 7.28
N LEU A 20 -9.48 -4.74 6.84
CA LEU A 20 -8.31 -4.42 7.66
C LEU A 20 -8.72 -3.42 8.75
N GLN A 21 -8.79 -3.90 9.98
CA GLN A 21 -9.16 -3.12 11.16
C GLN A 21 -7.96 -3.00 12.10
N GLY A 22 -7.77 -1.82 12.67
CA GLY A 22 -6.78 -1.54 13.71
C GLY A 22 -5.37 -1.16 13.21
N SER A 23 -4.61 -0.56 14.13
CA SER A 23 -3.27 0.01 13.92
C SER A 23 -2.31 -0.95 13.24
N ASP A 24 -2.32 -2.23 13.62
CA ASP A 24 -1.38 -3.24 13.11
C ASP A 24 -1.56 -3.47 11.61
N ALA A 25 -2.79 -3.42 11.12
CA ALA A 25 -3.09 -3.58 9.71
C ALA A 25 -2.63 -2.38 8.88
N LEU A 26 -2.81 -1.16 9.41
CA LEU A 26 -2.37 0.07 8.76
C LEU A 26 -0.84 0.19 8.75
N VAL A 27 -0.17 -0.21 9.84
CA VAL A 27 1.30 -0.33 9.91
C VAL A 27 1.82 -1.34 8.90
N GLY A 28 1.18 -2.51 8.79
CA GLY A 28 1.55 -3.54 7.82
C GLY A 28 1.44 -3.04 6.37
N LEU A 29 0.33 -2.39 6.01
CA LEU A 29 0.16 -1.78 4.69
C LEU A 29 1.19 -0.69 4.42
N TRP A 30 1.40 0.22 5.37
CA TRP A 30 2.39 1.27 5.24
C TRP A 30 3.77 0.67 4.99
N HIS A 31 4.20 -0.30 5.79
CA HIS A 31 5.51 -0.96 5.65
C HIS A 31 5.68 -1.60 4.27
N VAL A 32 4.66 -2.28 3.75
CA VAL A 32 4.68 -2.82 2.37
C VAL A 32 4.84 -1.71 1.35
N PHE A 33 4.02 -0.64 1.44
CA PHE A 33 4.07 0.46 0.47
C PHE A 33 5.39 1.22 0.49
N THR A 34 6.02 1.42 1.64
CA THR A 34 7.34 2.06 1.73
C THR A 34 8.39 1.31 0.90
N GLN A 35 8.28 -0.03 0.82
CA GLN A 35 9.23 -0.87 0.09
C GLN A 35 8.89 -1.02 -1.41
N CYS A 36 7.61 -0.96 -1.79
CA CYS A 36 7.18 -1.26 -3.16
C CYS A 36 6.47 -0.12 -3.90
N LYS A 37 6.35 1.08 -3.34
CA LYS A 37 5.64 2.21 -3.97
C LYS A 37 6.06 2.54 -5.40
N TYR A 38 7.33 2.35 -5.75
CA TYR A 38 7.84 2.60 -7.11
C TYR A 38 7.40 1.55 -8.13
N ALA A 39 6.99 0.37 -7.65
CA ALA A 39 6.48 -0.73 -8.47
C ALA A 39 4.93 -0.79 -8.48
N LEU A 40 4.28 0.05 -7.69
CA LEU A 40 2.83 0.12 -7.59
C LEU A 40 2.29 1.35 -8.32
N ARG A 41 1.21 1.16 -9.08
CA ARG A 41 0.39 2.28 -9.55
C ARG A 41 -0.15 3.02 -8.33
N ASP A 42 0.08 4.34 -8.28
CA ASP A 42 -0.28 5.20 -7.15
C ASP A 42 0.41 4.87 -5.81
N GLY A 43 1.56 4.19 -5.82
CA GLY A 43 2.23 3.72 -4.61
C GLY A 43 2.53 4.80 -3.56
N GLU A 44 3.01 5.98 -3.95
CA GLU A 44 3.25 7.10 -3.03
C GLU A 44 1.96 7.60 -2.36
N ARG A 45 0.83 7.52 -3.07
CA ARG A 45 -0.47 7.91 -2.54
C ARG A 45 -0.96 6.88 -1.52
N LEU A 46 -0.76 5.59 -1.81
CA LEU A 46 -1.11 4.49 -0.92
C LEU A 46 -0.31 4.54 0.38
N GLU A 47 1.01 4.73 0.29
CA GLU A 47 1.89 4.93 1.45
C GLU A 47 1.40 6.10 2.33
N ASN A 48 1.12 7.26 1.73
CA ASN A 48 0.62 8.43 2.45
C ASN A 48 -0.73 8.20 3.13
N ILE A 49 -1.65 7.48 2.48
CA ILE A 49 -2.97 7.18 3.05
C ILE A 49 -2.81 6.26 4.26
N SER A 50 -2.03 5.18 4.14
CA SER A 50 -1.75 4.27 5.26
C SER A 50 -1.12 4.98 6.45
N TRP A 51 -0.12 5.85 6.20
CA TRP A 51 0.50 6.66 7.26
C TRP A 51 -0.49 7.58 7.96
N ARG A 52 -1.30 8.34 7.18
CA ARG A 52 -2.26 9.30 7.73
C ARG A 52 -3.39 8.64 8.49
N LEU A 53 -3.85 7.46 8.04
CA LEU A 53 -4.88 6.71 8.73
C LEU A 53 -4.35 6.12 10.03
N TRP A 54 -3.15 5.55 10.01
CA TRP A 54 -2.52 5.01 11.21
C TRP A 54 -2.34 6.08 12.29
N HIS A 55 -1.85 7.25 11.92
CA HIS A 55 -1.59 8.34 12.86
C HIS A 55 -2.85 9.07 13.36
N ARG A 56 -4.03 8.66 12.89
CA ARG A 56 -5.35 9.17 13.30
C ARG A 56 -6.10 8.22 14.26
N GLU A 57 -5.65 6.98 14.41
CA GLU A 57 -6.05 6.09 15.51
C GLU A 57 -5.33 6.47 16.80
#